data_AF-A0A7C5CSU3-F1
#
_entry.id   AF-A0A7C5CSU3-F1
#
_cell.length_a   1.000
_cell.length_b   1.000
_cell.length_c   1.000
_cell.angle_alpha   90.00
_cell.angle_beta   90.00
_cell.angle_gamma   90.00
#
_symmetry.space_group_name_H-M   'P 1'
#
loop_
_entity.id
_entity.type
_entity.pdbx_description
1 polymer ?
#
loop_
_entity_poly.entity_id
_entity_poly.type
_entity_poly.pdbx_seq_one_letter_code
_entity_poly.pdbx_strand_id
1 'polypeptide(L)'
;MCPDIISALKKEHKKITNLRIAYKDMLKHLDMWEKDQIRHQEAKFILEKALEAKTLEEFVESVKNRFDLSAFEIKRVENVLPYELKKDNRRGLLQIALPKDGFSVIAYAEFANPMDLYNENLILAIEYMAGVCSLYYMDRFEKDTLAWVNHEVA
;
A
#
# COMPACT_ATOMS: atom_id res chain seq x y z
N MET A 1 -17.36 59.19 10.27
CA MET A 1 -16.31 58.14 10.23
C MET A 1 -15.42 58.40 9.04
N CYS A 2 -14.09 58.31 9.19
CA CYS A 2 -13.13 58.63 8.13
C CYS A 2 -13.06 57.48 7.09
N PRO A 3 -13.35 57.72 5.79
CA PRO A 3 -13.37 56.68 4.75
C PRO A 3 -12.06 55.89 4.61
N ASP A 4 -10.93 56.54 4.87
CA ASP A 4 -9.60 55.94 4.73
C ASP A 4 -9.36 54.83 5.75
N ILE A 5 -9.85 55.01 6.98
CA ILE A 5 -9.74 54.01 8.06
C ILE A 5 -10.55 52.76 7.72
N ILE A 6 -11.77 52.94 7.18
CA ILE A 6 -12.62 51.81 6.76
C ILE A 6 -11.96 51.05 5.61
N SER A 7 -11.34 51.77 4.66
CA SER A 7 -10.65 51.15 3.53
C SER A 7 -9.42 50.35 3.97
N ALA A 8 -8.65 50.87 4.94
CA ALA A 8 -7.50 50.20 5.53
C ALA A 8 -7.94 48.93 6.28
N LEU A 9 -9.02 49.01 7.08
CA LEU A 9 -9.54 47.87 7.82
C LEU A 9 -10.02 46.74 6.88
N LYS A 10 -10.66 47.09 5.76
CA LYS A 10 -11.06 46.12 4.72
C LYS A 10 -9.87 45.44 4.05
N LYS A 11 -8.80 46.20 3.77
CA LYS A 11 -7.55 45.64 3.22
C LYS A 11 -6.89 44.66 4.18
N GLU A 12 -6.78 45.02 5.46
CA GLU A 12 -6.22 44.14 6.49
C GLU A 12 -7.08 42.89 6.69
N HIS A 13 -8.41 43.02 6.71
CA HIS A 13 -9.31 41.87 6.79
C HIS A 13 -9.15 40.91 5.59
N LYS A 14 -8.98 41.45 4.38
CA LYS A 14 -8.70 40.64 3.18
C LYS A 14 -7.35 39.93 3.29
N LYS A 15 -6.29 40.60 3.78
CA LYS A 15 -4.99 39.97 4.03
C LYS A 15 -5.09 38.81 5.02
N ILE A 16 -5.79 39.02 6.15
CA ILE A 16 -6.01 37.97 7.15
C ILE A 16 -6.76 36.78 6.54
N THR A 17 -7.76 37.04 5.71
CA THR A 17 -8.52 35.98 5.03
C THR A 17 -7.64 35.19 4.07
N ASN A 18 -6.83 35.88 3.26
CA ASN A 18 -5.89 35.24 2.34
C ASN A 18 -4.84 34.40 3.09
N LEU A 19 -4.31 34.92 4.20
CA LEU A 19 -3.37 34.18 5.05
C LEU A 19 -4.01 32.91 5.64
N ARG A 20 -5.27 32.97 6.08
CA ARG A 20 -6.00 31.79 6.57
C ARG A 20 -6.20 30.73 5.48
N ILE A 21 -6.46 31.14 4.24
CA ILE A 21 -6.60 30.22 3.11
C ILE A 21 -5.24 29.58 2.81
N ALA A 22 -4.19 30.37 2.65
CA ALA A 22 -2.84 29.88 2.39
C ALA A 22 -2.35 28.91 3.49
N TYR A 23 -2.62 29.23 4.75
CA TYR A 23 -2.28 28.35 5.88
C TYR A 23 -3.02 27.01 5.82
N LYS A 24 -4.34 27.03 5.52
CA LYS A 24 -5.12 25.80 5.35
C LYS A 24 -4.59 24.95 4.19
N ASP A 25 -4.19 25.57 3.09
CA ASP A 25 -3.65 24.83 1.95
C ASP A 25 -2.26 24.28 2.24
N MET A 26 -1.40 25.03 2.95
CA MET A 26 -0.10 24.54 3.42
C MET A 26 -0.25 23.32 4.34
N LEU A 27 -1.24 23.32 5.25
CA LEU A 27 -1.52 22.16 6.11
C LEU A 27 -1.96 20.93 5.31
N LYS A 28 -2.77 21.10 4.26
CA LYS A 28 -3.13 19.98 3.37
C LYS A 28 -1.91 19.42 2.65
N HIS A 29 -1.04 20.29 2.15
CA HIS A 29 0.19 19.86 1.47
C HIS A 29 1.13 19.12 2.42
N LEU A 30 1.23 19.57 3.67
CA LEU A 30 2.02 18.89 4.70
C LEU A 30 1.47 17.46 4.96
N ASP A 31 0.16 17.31 5.18
CA ASP A 31 -0.48 16.00 5.38
C ASP A 31 -0.28 15.06 4.18
N MET A 32 -0.34 15.59 2.96
CA MET A 32 -0.04 14.82 1.75
C MET A 32 1.43 14.35 1.72
N TRP A 33 2.37 15.24 2.02
CA TRP A 33 3.80 14.91 2.04
C TRP A 33 4.15 13.90 3.13
N GLU A 34 3.55 14.00 4.31
CA GLU A 34 3.74 13.01 5.38
C GLU A 34 3.27 11.61 4.95
N LYS A 35 2.11 11.53 4.27
CA LYS A 35 1.61 10.26 3.72
C LYS A 35 2.52 9.71 2.62
N ASP A 36 2.99 10.56 1.72
CA ASP A 36 3.90 10.15 0.65
C ASP A 36 5.25 9.68 1.20
N GLN A 37 5.76 10.34 2.25
CA GLN A 37 6.98 9.92 2.92
C GLN A 37 6.85 8.50 3.51
N ILE A 38 5.73 8.22 4.19
CA ILE A 38 5.46 6.87 4.73
C ILE A 38 5.43 5.84 3.61
N ARG A 39 4.72 6.13 2.51
CA ARG A 39 4.64 5.22 1.34
C ARG A 39 6.01 4.97 0.72
N HIS A 40 6.84 6.00 0.59
CA HIS A 40 8.20 5.85 0.08
C HIS A 40 9.08 5.02 1.01
N GLN A 41 8.94 5.17 2.33
CA GLN A 41 9.68 4.35 3.29
C GLN A 41 9.30 2.88 3.20
N GLU A 42 8.01 2.56 3.10
CA GLU A 42 7.56 1.17 2.96
C GLU A 42 7.95 0.56 1.60
N ALA A 43 7.80 1.31 0.50
CA ALA A 43 8.25 0.84 -0.81
C ALA A 43 9.76 0.59 -0.85
N LYS A 44 10.55 1.49 -0.24
CA LYS A 44 12.00 1.32 -0.11
C LYS A 44 12.35 0.05 0.67
N PHE A 45 11.71 -0.16 1.82
CA PHE A 45 11.91 -1.37 2.62
C PHE A 45 11.60 -2.65 1.82
N ILE A 46 10.46 -2.67 1.14
CA ILE A 46 10.02 -3.80 0.31
C ILE A 46 11.08 -4.11 -0.77
N LEU A 47 11.55 -3.09 -1.49
CA LEU A 47 12.56 -3.27 -2.53
C LEU A 47 13.92 -3.73 -1.97
N GLU A 48 14.38 -3.13 -0.88
CA GLU A 48 15.64 -3.52 -0.23
C GLU A 48 15.58 -4.99 0.20
N LYS A 49 14.49 -5.42 0.85
CA LYS A 49 14.33 -6.81 1.25
C LYS A 49 14.18 -7.77 0.08
N ALA A 50 13.52 -7.34 -0.99
CA ALA A 50 13.44 -8.14 -2.20
C ALA A 50 14.84 -8.37 -2.80
N LEU A 51 15.70 -7.35 -2.81
CA LEU A 51 17.07 -7.46 -3.33
C LEU A 51 17.99 -8.30 -2.44
N GLU A 52 17.83 -8.22 -1.12
CA GLU A 52 18.62 -8.95 -0.13
C GLU A 52 18.24 -10.44 -0.01
N ALA A 53 16.94 -10.75 -0.16
CA ALA A 53 16.42 -12.10 0.03
C ALA A 53 16.95 -13.07 -1.03
N LYS A 54 17.35 -14.26 -0.58
CA LYS A 54 17.81 -15.34 -1.48
C LYS A 54 16.65 -16.20 -1.95
N THR A 55 15.60 -16.32 -1.14
CA THR A 55 14.38 -17.05 -1.49
C THR A 55 13.13 -16.20 -1.34
N LEU A 56 12.04 -16.62 -1.99
CA LEU A 56 10.75 -15.95 -1.86
C LEU A 56 10.23 -16.04 -0.42
N GLU A 57 10.48 -17.15 0.27
CA GLU A 57 10.08 -17.38 1.66
C GLU A 57 10.80 -16.41 2.60
N GLU A 58 12.10 -16.20 2.42
CA GLU A 58 12.87 -15.22 3.21
C GLU A 58 12.33 -13.79 3.03
N PHE A 59 11.96 -13.44 1.78
CA PHE A 59 11.35 -12.16 1.47
C PHE A 59 9.98 -12.02 2.15
N VAL A 60 9.09 -12.98 1.94
CA VAL A 60 7.75 -13.03 2.53
C VAL A 60 7.81 -12.93 4.05
N GLU A 61 8.73 -13.64 4.68
CA GLU A 61 8.88 -13.63 6.14
C GLU A 61 9.40 -12.29 6.66
N SER A 62 10.37 -11.67 5.99
CA SER A 62 10.85 -10.32 6.34
C SER A 62 9.72 -9.29 6.33
N VAL A 63 8.82 -9.47 5.39
CA VAL A 63 7.70 -8.59 5.14
C VAL A 63 6.53 -8.83 6.11
N LYS A 64 6.19 -10.10 6.39
CA LYS A 64 5.23 -10.45 7.44
C LYS A 64 5.62 -9.82 8.78
N ASN A 65 6.90 -9.89 9.12
CA ASN A 65 7.44 -9.32 10.35
C ASN A 65 7.39 -7.78 10.37
N ARG A 66 7.57 -7.10 9.22
CA ARG A 66 7.46 -5.64 9.13
C ARG A 66 6.04 -5.14 9.34
N PHE A 67 5.06 -5.85 8.80
CA PHE A 67 3.65 -5.43 8.74
C PHE A 67 2.75 -6.15 9.75
N ASP A 68 3.31 -6.93 10.67
CA ASP A 68 2.60 -7.69 11.70
C ASP A 68 1.48 -8.59 11.12
N LEU A 69 1.82 -9.31 10.05
CA LEU A 69 0.91 -10.24 9.39
C LEU A 69 1.01 -11.63 10.03
N SER A 70 -0.15 -12.18 10.42
CA SER A 70 -0.26 -13.55 10.90
C SER A 70 -0.05 -14.57 9.78
N ALA A 71 -0.55 -14.25 8.58
CA ALA A 71 -0.31 -15.05 7.39
C ALA A 71 -0.15 -14.14 6.16
N PHE A 72 0.69 -14.58 5.21
CA PHE A 72 0.81 -13.94 3.93
C PHE A 72 1.12 -14.98 2.86
N GLU A 73 0.34 -14.98 1.78
CA GLU A 73 0.49 -15.91 0.67
C GLU A 73 0.30 -15.18 -0.65
N ILE A 74 1.08 -15.57 -1.65
CA ILE A 74 0.94 -15.08 -3.01
C ILE A 74 0.79 -16.26 -3.95
N LYS A 75 -0.21 -16.19 -4.83
CA LYS A 75 -0.50 -17.22 -5.83
C LYS A 75 -0.54 -16.61 -7.22
N ARG A 76 0.12 -17.27 -8.17
CA ARG A 76 -0.05 -17.02 -9.60
C ARG A 76 -1.26 -17.79 -10.13
N VAL A 77 -2.07 -17.14 -10.94
CA VAL A 77 -3.23 -17.73 -11.62
C VAL A 77 -3.10 -17.40 -13.10
N GLU A 78 -3.06 -18.41 -13.97
CA GLU A 78 -2.88 -18.19 -15.42
C GLU A 78 -4.07 -17.45 -16.07
N ASN A 79 -5.24 -17.46 -15.44
CA ASN A 79 -6.36 -16.63 -15.88
C ASN A 79 -6.14 -15.17 -15.50
N VAL A 80 -6.33 -14.27 -16.46
CA VAL A 80 -6.32 -12.82 -16.21
C VAL A 80 -7.63 -12.42 -15.54
N LEU A 81 -7.56 -12.19 -14.23
CA LEU A 81 -8.66 -11.69 -13.40
C LEU A 81 -8.63 -10.15 -13.39
N PRO A 82 -9.79 -9.47 -13.27
CA PRO A 82 -9.82 -8.04 -13.06
C PRO A 82 -9.15 -7.67 -11.73
N TYR A 83 -8.70 -6.42 -11.63
CA TYR A 83 -8.28 -5.87 -10.33
C TYR A 83 -9.45 -5.97 -9.35
N GLU A 84 -9.20 -6.59 -8.20
CA GLU A 84 -10.21 -6.72 -7.16
C GLU A 84 -9.55 -6.70 -5.78
N LEU A 85 -10.15 -5.94 -4.86
CA LEU A 85 -9.73 -5.87 -3.47
C LEU A 85 -10.91 -6.28 -2.58
N LYS A 86 -10.72 -7.34 -1.78
CA LYS A 86 -11.70 -7.86 -0.83
C LYS A 86 -11.15 -7.77 0.59
N LYS A 87 -11.94 -7.19 1.51
CA LYS A 87 -11.63 -7.09 2.94
C LYS A 87 -12.66 -7.87 3.76
N ASP A 88 -12.21 -8.73 4.66
CA ASP A 88 -13.02 -9.27 5.76
C ASP A 88 -12.57 -8.62 7.06
N ASN A 89 -13.24 -7.51 7.41
CA ASN A 89 -12.92 -6.72 8.62
C ASN A 89 -13.16 -7.48 9.93
N ARG A 90 -13.94 -8.58 9.93
CA ARG A 90 -14.18 -9.36 11.14
C ARG A 90 -13.02 -10.30 11.42
N ARG A 91 -12.45 -10.87 10.36
CA ARG A 91 -11.37 -11.86 10.44
C ARG A 91 -9.99 -11.27 10.21
N GLY A 92 -9.89 -10.00 9.82
CA GLY A 92 -8.60 -9.39 9.51
C GLY A 92 -8.01 -9.92 8.20
N LEU A 93 -8.85 -10.33 7.24
CA LEU A 93 -8.37 -10.89 5.97
C LEU A 93 -8.43 -9.86 4.84
N LEU A 94 -7.37 -9.83 4.04
CA LEU A 94 -7.25 -9.05 2.81
C LEU A 94 -6.93 -9.98 1.66
N GLN A 95 -7.66 -9.82 0.56
CA GLN A 95 -7.36 -10.46 -0.70
C GLN A 95 -7.24 -9.39 -1.79
N ILE A 96 -6.18 -9.46 -2.57
CA ILE A 96 -5.93 -8.54 -3.69
C ILE A 96 -5.64 -9.36 -4.93
N ALA A 97 -6.45 -9.20 -5.97
CA ALA A 97 -6.20 -9.72 -7.31
C ALA A 97 -5.55 -8.63 -8.17
N LEU A 98 -4.37 -8.91 -8.71
CA LEU A 98 -3.59 -8.00 -9.54
C LEU A 98 -3.45 -8.57 -10.95
N PRO A 99 -4.08 -7.95 -11.96
CA PRO A 99 -3.87 -8.35 -13.35
C PRO A 99 -2.44 -8.09 -13.80
N LYS A 100 -1.89 -9.02 -14.57
CA LYS A 100 -0.58 -8.96 -15.23
C LYS A 100 -0.73 -9.40 -16.69
N ASP A 101 0.34 -9.23 -17.48
CA ASP A 101 0.36 -9.66 -18.87
C ASP A 101 0.30 -11.19 -18.96
N GLY A 102 -0.88 -11.72 -19.28
CA GLY A 102 -1.11 -13.14 -19.49
C GLY A 102 -1.37 -13.99 -18.24
N PHE A 103 -1.41 -13.37 -17.04
CA PHE A 103 -1.76 -14.05 -15.79
C PHE A 103 -2.29 -13.04 -14.75
N SER A 104 -2.61 -13.50 -13.56
CA SER A 104 -2.91 -12.66 -12.40
C SER A 104 -2.20 -13.16 -11.16
N VAL A 105 -1.94 -12.24 -10.24
CA VAL A 105 -1.41 -12.55 -8.92
C VAL A 105 -2.48 -12.29 -7.89
N ILE A 106 -2.73 -13.27 -7.04
CA ILE A 106 -3.63 -13.14 -5.91
C ILE A 106 -2.78 -13.13 -4.64
N ALA A 107 -2.80 -12.03 -3.91
CA ALA A 107 -2.23 -11.93 -2.59
C ALA A 107 -3.31 -12.12 -1.52
N TYR A 108 -2.99 -12.93 -0.52
CA TYR A 108 -3.80 -13.13 0.68
C TYR A 108 -2.98 -12.71 1.89
N ALA A 109 -3.52 -11.83 2.72
CA ALA A 109 -2.92 -11.40 3.97
C ALA A 109 -3.91 -11.56 5.12
N GLU A 110 -3.43 -12.05 6.25
CA GLU A 110 -4.15 -12.06 7.52
C GLU A 110 -3.39 -11.17 8.50
N PHE A 111 -4.06 -10.13 8.99
CA PHE A 111 -3.49 -9.19 9.96
C PHE A 111 -3.60 -9.76 11.37
N ALA A 112 -2.56 -9.58 12.18
CA ALA A 112 -2.65 -9.89 13.61
C ALA A 112 -3.73 -9.04 14.32
N ASN A 113 -3.94 -7.81 13.86
CA ASN A 113 -4.99 -6.93 14.32
C ASN A 113 -5.95 -6.56 13.16
N PRO A 114 -7.23 -6.97 13.20
CA PRO A 114 -8.20 -6.65 12.15
C PRO A 114 -8.40 -5.15 11.88
N MET A 115 -8.07 -4.27 12.85
CA MET A 115 -8.16 -2.82 12.66
C MET A 115 -7.16 -2.28 11.63
N ASP A 116 -6.12 -3.05 11.32
CA ASP A 116 -5.11 -2.68 10.34
C ASP A 116 -5.66 -2.67 8.90
N LEU A 117 -6.79 -3.35 8.65
CA LEU A 117 -7.52 -3.28 7.37
C LEU A 117 -8.11 -1.89 7.05
N TYR A 118 -8.19 -1.00 8.05
CA TYR A 118 -8.58 0.40 7.83
C TYR A 118 -7.40 1.29 7.45
N ASN A 119 -6.16 0.79 7.53
CA ASN A 119 -4.98 1.52 7.13
C ASN A 119 -4.72 1.37 5.63
N GLU A 120 -5.16 2.35 4.84
CA GLU A 120 -4.99 2.35 3.39
C GLU A 120 -3.51 2.33 2.95
N ASN A 121 -2.58 2.91 3.73
CA ASN A 121 -1.16 2.86 3.38
C ASN A 121 -0.60 1.44 3.50
N LEU A 122 -1.08 0.67 4.49
CA LEU A 122 -0.68 -0.71 4.70
C LEU A 122 -1.21 -1.61 3.58
N ILE A 123 -2.46 -1.40 3.17
CA ILE A 123 -3.06 -2.10 2.04
C ILE A 123 -2.28 -1.84 0.75
N LEU A 124 -1.94 -0.57 0.47
CA LEU A 124 -1.14 -0.20 -0.69
C LEU A 124 0.26 -0.82 -0.64
N ALA A 125 0.86 -0.96 0.55
CA ALA A 125 2.14 -1.64 0.71
C ALA A 125 2.04 -3.13 0.38
N ILE A 126 0.96 -3.80 0.80
CA ILE A 126 0.68 -5.22 0.47
C ILE A 126 0.42 -5.39 -1.03
N GLU A 127 -0.34 -4.49 -1.64
CA GLU A 127 -0.54 -4.47 -3.09
C GLU A 127 0.79 -4.31 -3.84
N TYR A 128 1.62 -3.36 -3.42
CA TYR A 128 2.93 -3.12 -4.02
C TYR A 128 3.83 -4.35 -3.93
N MET A 129 3.89 -4.96 -2.76
CA MET A 129 4.62 -6.19 -2.49
C MET A 129 4.15 -7.36 -3.36
N ALA A 130 2.84 -7.57 -3.49
CA ALA A 130 2.30 -8.58 -4.41
C ALA A 130 2.73 -8.32 -5.85
N GLY A 131 2.76 -7.03 -6.24
CA GLY A 131 3.34 -6.58 -7.51
C GLY A 131 4.83 -6.90 -7.66
N VAL A 132 5.64 -6.68 -6.62
CA VAL A 132 7.07 -7.02 -6.64
C VAL A 132 7.26 -8.53 -6.76
N CYS A 133 6.57 -9.33 -5.95
CA CYS A 133 6.64 -10.80 -6.03
C CYS A 133 6.25 -11.32 -7.41
N SER A 134 5.29 -10.68 -8.09
CA SER A 134 4.92 -11.06 -9.46
C SER A 134 6.13 -11.05 -10.42
N LEU A 135 7.09 -10.15 -10.22
CA LEU A 135 8.34 -10.08 -10.99
C LEU A 135 9.32 -11.20 -10.59
N TYR A 136 9.38 -11.55 -9.30
CA TYR A 136 10.24 -12.63 -8.79
C TYR A 136 9.83 -14.01 -9.31
N TYR A 137 8.52 -14.24 -9.48
CA TYR A 137 8.01 -15.45 -10.14
C TYR A 137 8.44 -15.57 -11.60
N MET A 138 8.83 -14.48 -12.27
CA MET A 138 9.22 -14.50 -13.69
C MET A 138 10.72 -14.71 -13.92
N ASP A 139 11.60 -14.36 -12.98
CA ASP A 139 13.05 -14.30 -13.27
C ASP A 139 13.99 -15.06 -12.31
N ARG A 140 13.58 -15.42 -11.07
CA ARG A 140 14.56 -15.94 -10.06
C ARG A 140 14.28 -17.31 -9.43
N PHE A 141 13.05 -17.82 -9.44
CA PHE A 141 12.69 -19.04 -8.69
C PHE A 141 12.17 -20.21 -9.52
N GLU A 142 12.30 -20.11 -10.84
CA GLU A 142 11.73 -21.08 -11.79
C GLU A 142 12.43 -22.46 -11.81
N LYS A 143 13.18 -22.84 -10.77
CA LYS A 143 13.79 -24.18 -10.71
C LYS A 143 13.47 -25.07 -9.53
N ASP A 144 12.93 -24.61 -8.39
CA ASP A 144 12.74 -25.54 -7.25
C ASP A 144 11.41 -25.48 -6.49
N THR A 145 10.48 -24.57 -6.80
CA THR A 145 9.26 -24.38 -5.96
C THR A 145 7.91 -24.70 -6.64
N LEU A 146 7.89 -25.36 -7.80
CA LEU A 146 6.64 -25.78 -8.47
C LEU A 146 6.22 -27.23 -8.20
N ALA A 147 6.75 -27.89 -7.17
CA ALA A 147 6.41 -29.30 -6.88
C ALA A 147 5.26 -29.51 -5.87
N TRP A 148 4.75 -28.47 -5.19
CA TRP A 148 3.71 -28.67 -4.17
C TRP A 148 2.69 -27.54 -4.22
N VAL A 149 1.56 -27.76 -4.88
CA VAL A 149 0.20 -27.82 -4.31
C VAL A 149 -0.75 -28.17 -5.47
N ASN A 150 -0.72 -29.45 -5.89
CA ASN A 150 -1.90 -30.10 -6.44
C ASN A 150 -2.60 -30.77 -5.25
N HIS A 151 -3.33 -29.97 -4.47
CA HIS A 151 -4.43 -30.51 -3.69
C HIS A 151 -5.69 -29.81 -4.17
N GLU A 152 -6.27 -30.44 -5.20
CA GLU A 152 -7.69 -30.35 -5.52
C GLU A 152 -8.48 -30.56 -4.23
N VAL A 153 -9.30 -29.57 -3.86
CA VAL A 153 -10.37 -29.79 -2.90
C VAL A 153 -11.54 -30.32 -3.72
N ALA A 154 -11.75 -31.63 -3.60
CA ALA A 154 -12.96 -32.34 -3.98
C ALA A 154 -14.17 -31.91 -3.13
#